data_AF-A0A8S0T726-F1
#
_entry.id   AF-A0A8S0T726-F1
#
_cell.length_a   1.000
_cell.length_b   1.000
_cell.length_c   1.000
_cell.angle_alpha   90.00
_cell.angle_beta   90.00
_cell.angle_gamma   90.00
#
_symmetry.space_group_name_H-M   'P 1'
#
loop_
_entity.id
_entity.type
_entity.pdbx_description
1 polymer ?
#
loop_
_entity_poly.entity_id
_entity_poly.type
_entity_poly.pdbx_seq_one_letter_code
_entity_poly.pdbx_strand_id
1 'polypeptide(L)'
;MAMEEETALVVGSSSPTHTLNHKRDIHILSWAFLLIFLAYGAVQNLESTINTEGDLGTISLGILYVSFAVFSVVASLVVRNLGTKNALILGSTGYWLFIAANLVPTWYTMVPASLFLGFASSLIWVGQGTYLTSTARSHANDYELHEGAVIGKFNGEFWGMFACHQLVGNLITLALLRDGKVHILAIWIFLL
;
A
#
# COMPACT_ATOMS: atom_id res chain seq x y z
N MET A 1 8.46 48.55 8.51
CA MET A 1 7.33 48.98 9.37
C MET A 1 6.08 48.57 8.62
N ALA A 2 5.75 47.28 8.56
CA ALA A 2 5.25 46.40 9.63
C ALA A 2 3.88 46.87 10.15
N MET A 3 2.91 45.96 10.01
CA MET A 3 1.65 45.81 10.72
C MET A 3 0.41 46.52 10.15
N GLU A 4 -0.73 45.84 10.39
CA GLU A 4 -2.13 46.15 10.05
C GLU A 4 -2.55 45.54 8.70
N GLU A 5 -3.42 44.54 8.59
CA GLU A 5 -4.50 44.12 9.50
C GLU A 5 -5.02 42.74 9.05
N GLU A 6 -4.44 41.66 9.60
CA GLU A 6 -5.05 40.33 9.64
C GLU A 6 -6.18 40.36 10.69
N THR A 7 -7.40 40.71 10.29
CA THR A 7 -8.61 40.51 11.11
C THR A 7 -9.77 40.04 10.25
N ALA A 8 -9.79 38.75 9.94
CA ALA A 8 -11.02 38.02 9.67
C ALA A 8 -11.12 36.84 10.65
N LEU A 9 -11.66 37.18 11.82
CA LEU A 9 -11.94 36.33 12.97
C LEU A 9 -12.74 35.06 12.65
N VAL A 10 -12.15 33.93 13.00
CA VAL A 10 -12.69 32.90 13.92
C VAL A 10 -14.20 33.06 14.23
N VAL A 11 -15.04 32.32 13.51
CA VAL A 11 -16.35 31.88 13.99
C VAL A 11 -16.25 30.40 14.30
N GLY A 12 -16.35 30.10 15.59
CA GLY A 12 -16.29 28.75 16.12
C GLY A 12 -17.49 27.91 15.71
N SER A 13 -17.19 26.69 15.28
CA SER A 13 -18.01 25.53 15.61
C SER A 13 -17.07 24.47 16.15
N SER A 14 -16.90 24.47 17.48
CA SER A 14 -16.32 23.38 18.23
C SER A 14 -17.16 22.11 18.03
N SER A 15 -16.83 21.32 17.02
CA SER A 15 -17.16 19.89 17.03
C SER A 15 -16.21 19.21 18.01
N PRO A 16 -16.69 18.22 18.80
CA PRO A 16 -15.90 17.61 19.85
C PRO A 16 -14.62 17.07 19.23
N THR A 17 -13.50 17.60 19.71
CA THR A 17 -12.14 17.24 19.32
C THR A 17 -11.97 15.77 19.62
N HIS A 18 -12.24 14.91 18.63
CA HIS A 18 -11.72 13.57 18.63
C HIS A 18 -10.21 13.79 18.66
N THR A 19 -9.57 13.49 19.79
CA THR A 19 -8.10 13.41 19.87
C THR A 19 -7.69 12.28 18.95
N LEU A 20 -7.64 12.56 17.65
CA LEU A 20 -7.22 11.64 16.63
C LEU A 20 -5.81 11.27 17.01
N ASN A 21 -5.62 10.01 17.37
CA ASN A 21 -4.34 9.50 17.79
C ASN A 21 -3.52 9.32 16.51
N HIS A 22 -3.07 10.45 15.92
CA HIS A 22 -2.43 10.53 14.61
C HIS A 22 -1.26 9.54 14.48
N LYS A 23 -0.53 9.32 15.59
CA LYS A 23 0.52 8.31 15.70
C LYS A 23 0.00 6.88 15.55
N ARG A 24 -1.10 6.55 16.24
CA ARG A 24 -1.74 5.22 16.13
C ARG A 24 -2.20 4.93 14.71
N ASP A 25 -2.74 5.92 14.02
CA ASP A 25 -3.24 5.76 12.66
C ASP A 25 -2.10 5.47 11.66
N ILE A 26 -0.93 6.08 11.85
CA ILE A 26 0.28 5.80 11.05
C ILE A 26 0.82 4.41 11.33
N HIS A 27 0.86 3.99 12.59
CA HIS A 27 1.27 2.62 12.93
C HIS A 27 0.31 1.60 12.31
N ILE A 28 -1.01 1.80 12.43
CA ILE A 28 -2.01 0.91 11.81
C ILE A 28 -1.82 0.85 10.30
N LEU A 29 -1.64 2.00 9.64
CA LEU A 29 -1.39 2.05 8.20
C LEU A 29 -0.11 1.30 7.82
N SER A 30 0.97 1.51 8.57
CA SER A 30 2.27 0.89 8.32
C SER A 30 2.20 -0.63 8.52
N TRP A 31 1.54 -1.10 9.56
CA TRP A 31 1.32 -2.54 9.80
C TRP A 31 0.41 -3.16 8.73
N ALA A 32 -0.64 -2.47 8.30
CA ALA A 32 -1.51 -2.96 7.22
C ALA A 32 -0.74 -3.10 5.90
N PHE A 33 0.06 -2.08 5.54
CA PHE A 33 0.93 -2.16 4.36
C PHE A 33 1.97 -3.25 4.50
N LEU A 34 2.61 -3.35 5.66
CA LEU A 34 3.58 -4.40 5.92
C LEU A 34 2.97 -5.78 5.65
N LEU A 35 1.81 -6.09 6.23
CA LEU A 35 1.15 -7.39 6.06
C LEU A 35 0.73 -7.67 4.61
N ILE A 36 0.12 -6.69 3.92
CA ILE A 36 -0.29 -6.85 2.52
C ILE A 36 0.92 -7.12 1.63
N PHE A 37 1.97 -6.32 1.78
CA PHE A 37 3.18 -6.49 0.99
C PHE A 37 3.97 -7.71 1.40
N LEU A 38 3.88 -8.17 2.66
CA LEU A 38 4.46 -9.44 3.11
C LEU A 38 3.94 -10.60 2.27
N ALA A 39 2.61 -10.72 2.19
CA ALA A 39 1.93 -11.76 1.45
C ALA A 39 2.20 -11.62 -0.05
N TYR A 40 2.06 -10.41 -0.58
CA TYR A 40 2.32 -10.13 -1.99
C TYR A 40 3.78 -10.41 -2.39
N GLY A 41 4.75 -10.04 -1.56
CA GLY A 41 6.18 -10.26 -1.80
C GLY A 41 6.53 -11.75 -1.83
N ALA A 42 5.91 -12.56 -0.98
CA ALA A 42 6.05 -14.02 -1.06
C ALA A 42 5.47 -14.55 -2.39
N VAL A 43 4.24 -14.17 -2.75
CA VAL A 43 3.61 -14.59 -4.01
C VAL A 43 4.44 -14.13 -5.21
N GLN A 44 4.89 -12.89 -5.23
CA GLN A 44 5.71 -12.31 -6.30
C GLN A 44 7.03 -13.06 -6.50
N ASN A 45 7.71 -13.48 -5.43
CA ASN A 45 8.94 -14.26 -5.54
C ASN A 45 8.69 -15.70 -6.01
N LEU A 46 7.53 -16.27 -5.67
CA LEU A 46 7.16 -17.63 -6.07
C LEU A 46 6.56 -17.68 -7.49
N GLU A 47 5.96 -16.60 -7.98
CA GLU A 47 5.28 -16.50 -9.28
C GLU A 47 6.15 -16.96 -10.44
N SER A 48 7.37 -16.43 -10.57
CA SER A 48 8.28 -16.83 -11.65
C SER A 48 8.79 -18.27 -11.53
N THR A 49 8.64 -18.88 -10.35
CA THR A 49 9.15 -20.24 -10.06
C THR A 49 8.06 -21.29 -10.27
N ILE A 50 6.84 -21.03 -9.81
CA ILE A 50 5.72 -21.99 -9.90
C ILE A 50 5.01 -21.88 -11.25
N ASN A 51 4.94 -20.68 -11.81
CA ASN A 51 4.08 -20.36 -12.96
C ASN A 51 4.89 -20.33 -14.27
N THR A 52 5.59 -21.42 -14.55
CA THR A 52 6.54 -21.56 -15.67
C THR A 52 5.89 -21.94 -17.01
N GLU A 53 4.58 -22.27 -17.02
CA GLU A 53 3.86 -22.54 -18.27
C GLU A 53 3.74 -21.27 -19.12
N GLY A 54 4.64 -21.11 -20.09
CA GLY A 54 4.62 -20.01 -21.06
C GLY A 54 4.97 -18.63 -20.48
N ASP A 55 5.84 -18.57 -19.47
CA ASP A 55 6.26 -17.33 -18.79
C ASP A 55 5.11 -16.53 -18.17
N LEU A 56 4.01 -17.22 -17.81
CA LEU A 56 2.77 -16.63 -17.35
C LEU A 56 2.96 -15.72 -16.14
N GLY A 57 3.75 -16.15 -15.16
CA GLY A 57 4.04 -15.34 -13.97
C GLY A 57 4.80 -14.04 -14.32
N THR A 58 5.85 -14.14 -15.14
CA THR A 58 6.66 -12.99 -15.57
C THR A 58 5.84 -11.99 -16.38
N ILE A 59 5.03 -12.47 -17.33
CA ILE A 59 4.17 -11.63 -18.16
C ILE A 59 3.09 -10.98 -17.31
N SER A 60 2.48 -11.72 -16.38
CA SER A 60 1.49 -11.20 -15.44
C SER A 60 2.07 -10.09 -14.56
N LEU A 61 3.30 -10.25 -14.07
CA LEU A 61 3.99 -9.21 -13.31
C LEU A 61 4.31 -7.98 -14.17
N GLY A 62 4.74 -8.19 -15.42
CA GLY A 62 4.96 -7.12 -16.38
C GLY A 62 3.69 -6.30 -16.64
N ILE A 63 2.56 -6.98 -16.86
CA ILE A 63 1.24 -6.35 -17.04
C ILE A 63 0.85 -5.52 -15.82
N LEU A 64 1.08 -6.05 -14.61
CA LEU A 64 0.81 -5.35 -13.36
C LEU A 64 1.59 -4.03 -13.29
N TYR A 65 2.90 -4.06 -13.53
CA TYR A 65 3.73 -2.85 -13.42
C TYR A 65 3.42 -1.82 -14.51
N VAL A 66 3.15 -2.26 -15.74
CA VAL A 66 2.71 -1.38 -16.83
C VAL A 66 1.36 -0.74 -16.50
N SER A 67 0.41 -1.57 -16.04
CA SER A 67 -0.91 -1.11 -15.58
C SER A 67 -0.79 -0.09 -14.45
N PHE A 68 0.04 -0.38 -13.44
CA PHE A 68 0.32 0.53 -12.33
C PHE A 68 0.85 1.89 -12.83
N ALA A 69 1.79 1.88 -13.77
CA ALA A 69 2.34 3.11 -14.34
C ALA A 69 1.26 3.93 -15.06
N VAL A 70 0.43 3.29 -15.90
CA VAL A 70 -0.65 3.95 -16.64
C VAL A 70 -1.72 4.52 -15.69
N PHE A 71 -2.14 3.73 -14.70
CA PHE A 71 -3.19 4.14 -13.78
C PHE A 71 -2.74 5.13 -12.71
N SER A 72 -1.43 5.29 -12.46
CA SER A 72 -0.88 6.25 -11.49
C SER A 72 -1.38 7.68 -11.68
N VAL A 73 -1.55 8.12 -12.93
CA VAL A 73 -2.03 9.47 -13.27
C VAL A 73 -3.51 9.64 -12.89
N VAL A 74 -4.31 8.59 -13.09
CA VAL A 74 -5.75 8.60 -12.80
C VAL A 74 -6.00 8.38 -11.30
N ALA A 75 -5.11 7.65 -10.63
CA ALA A 75 -5.25 7.30 -9.22
C ALA A 75 -5.39 8.53 -8.32
N SER A 76 -4.66 9.63 -8.58
CA SER A 76 -4.81 10.88 -7.82
C SER A 76 -6.21 11.48 -7.93
N LEU A 77 -6.84 11.41 -9.09
CA LEU A 77 -8.22 11.88 -9.26
C LEU A 77 -9.21 10.98 -8.50
N VAL A 78 -9.03 9.66 -8.60
CA VAL A 78 -9.89 8.69 -7.91
C VAL A 78 -9.77 8.82 -6.40
N VAL A 79 -8.56 8.93 -5.86
CA VAL A 79 -8.31 9.10 -4.42
C VAL A 79 -8.95 10.39 -3.89
N ARG A 80 -8.86 11.49 -4.65
CA ARG A 80 -9.50 12.76 -4.27
C ARG A 80 -11.02 12.66 -4.23
N ASN A 81 -11.63 11.95 -5.17
CA ASN A 81 -13.09 11.81 -5.23
C ASN A 81 -13.65 10.79 -4.24
N LEU A 82 -12.97 9.65 -4.10
CA LEU A 82 -13.42 8.52 -3.27
C LEU A 82 -13.04 8.67 -1.80
N GLY A 83 -12.03 9.50 -1.52
CA GLY A 83 -11.44 9.67 -0.21
C GLY A 83 -10.35 8.63 0.06
N THR A 84 -9.37 9.04 0.85
CA THR A 84 -8.15 8.27 1.09
C THR A 84 -8.40 6.91 1.73
N LYS A 85 -9.30 6.83 2.72
CA LYS A 85 -9.62 5.58 3.41
C LYS A 85 -10.26 4.54 2.49
N ASN A 86 -11.21 4.97 1.66
CA ASN A 86 -11.89 4.09 0.71
C ASN A 86 -10.93 3.64 -0.40
N ALA A 87 -10.04 4.51 -0.85
CA ALA A 87 -9.01 4.15 -1.82
C ALA A 87 -8.03 3.09 -1.29
N LEU A 88 -7.65 3.15 -0.01
CA LEU A 88 -6.84 2.12 0.63
C LEU A 88 -7.56 0.77 0.71
N ILE A 89 -8.85 0.77 1.09
CA ILE A 89 -9.67 -0.44 1.13
C ILE A 89 -9.80 -1.02 -0.28
N LEU A 90 -10.16 -0.20 -1.27
CA LEU A 90 -10.27 -0.65 -2.67
C LEU A 90 -8.93 -1.18 -3.19
N GLY A 91 -7.82 -0.52 -2.88
CA GLY A 91 -6.48 -0.98 -3.24
C GLY A 91 -6.15 -2.35 -2.64
N SER A 92 -6.50 -2.61 -1.37
CA SER A 92 -6.24 -3.90 -0.73
C SER A 92 -6.95 -5.07 -1.40
N THR A 93 -8.13 -4.85 -2.00
CA THR A 93 -8.88 -5.90 -2.71
C THR A 93 -8.15 -6.43 -3.94
N GLY A 94 -7.34 -5.61 -4.61
CA GLY A 94 -6.55 -6.06 -5.75
C GLY A 94 -5.51 -7.10 -5.37
N TYR A 95 -4.86 -6.92 -4.21
CA TYR A 95 -3.88 -7.88 -3.70
C TYR A 95 -4.54 -9.22 -3.37
N TRP A 96 -5.70 -9.18 -2.70
CA TRP A 96 -6.48 -10.38 -2.40
C TRP A 96 -6.92 -11.12 -3.66
N LEU A 97 -7.41 -10.40 -4.68
CA LEU A 97 -7.84 -11.00 -5.93
C LEU A 97 -6.69 -11.67 -6.68
N PHE A 98 -5.51 -11.04 -6.69
CA PHE A 98 -4.32 -11.59 -7.33
C PHE A 98 -3.80 -12.85 -6.63
N ILE A 99 -3.81 -12.84 -5.30
CA ILE A 99 -3.48 -13.99 -4.46
C ILE A 99 -4.48 -15.13 -4.72
N ALA A 100 -5.78 -14.83 -4.83
CA ALA A 100 -6.80 -15.83 -5.18
C ALA A 100 -6.64 -16.38 -6.61
N ALA A 101 -6.29 -15.52 -7.59
CA ALA A 101 -6.03 -15.94 -8.97
C ALA A 101 -4.83 -16.90 -9.07
N ASN A 102 -3.85 -16.74 -8.19
CA ASN A 102 -2.70 -17.63 -8.07
C ASN A 102 -3.05 -19.05 -7.57
N LEU A 103 -4.22 -19.26 -6.97
CA LEU A 103 -4.67 -20.61 -6.58
C LEU A 103 -5.06 -21.47 -7.79
N VAL A 104 -5.51 -20.84 -8.88
CA VAL A 104 -5.83 -21.48 -10.16
C VAL A 104 -5.19 -20.65 -11.28
N PRO A 105 -3.86 -20.74 -11.43
CA PRO A 105 -3.12 -19.88 -12.34
C PRO A 105 -3.42 -20.28 -13.78
N THR A 106 -4.17 -19.45 -14.48
CA THR A 106 -4.46 -19.59 -15.91
C THR A 106 -4.34 -18.24 -16.59
N TRP A 107 -4.11 -18.22 -17.90
CA TRP A 107 -4.04 -16.96 -18.66
C TRP A 107 -5.28 -16.09 -18.47
N TYR A 108 -6.46 -16.72 -18.37
CA TYR A 108 -7.73 -16.04 -18.22
C TYR A 108 -7.97 -15.48 -16.82
N THR A 109 -7.34 -16.01 -15.78
CA THR A 109 -7.46 -15.51 -14.40
C THR A 109 -6.36 -14.49 -14.08
N MET A 110 -5.14 -14.78 -14.49
CA MET A 110 -3.94 -14.01 -14.12
C MET A 110 -3.85 -12.67 -14.85
N VAL A 111 -4.13 -12.62 -16.15
CA VAL A 111 -4.08 -11.36 -16.92
C VAL A 111 -5.05 -10.29 -16.37
N PRO A 112 -6.36 -10.56 -16.18
CA PRO A 112 -7.25 -9.56 -15.60
C PRO A 112 -6.93 -9.27 -14.14
N ALA A 113 -6.48 -10.26 -13.35
CA ALA A 113 -6.05 -10.05 -11.98
C ALA A 113 -4.84 -9.10 -11.89
N SER A 114 -3.84 -9.26 -12.76
CA SER A 114 -2.68 -8.37 -12.88
C SER A 114 -3.06 -6.95 -13.27
N LEU A 115 -3.93 -6.80 -14.28
CA LEU A 115 -4.42 -5.48 -14.70
C LEU A 115 -5.12 -4.77 -13.55
N PHE A 116 -6.04 -5.47 -12.87
CA PHE A 116 -6.75 -4.93 -11.73
C PHE A 116 -5.82 -4.64 -10.55
N LEU A 117 -4.85 -5.51 -10.26
CA LEU A 117 -3.86 -5.29 -9.21
C LEU A 117 -2.99 -4.06 -9.53
N GLY A 118 -2.62 -3.82 -10.79
CA GLY A 118 -1.91 -2.60 -11.19
C GLY A 118 -2.70 -1.34 -10.87
N PHE A 119 -4.00 -1.33 -11.21
CA PHE A 119 -4.92 -0.25 -10.83
C PHE A 119 -5.04 -0.10 -9.32
N ALA A 120 -5.30 -1.19 -8.59
CA ALA A 120 -5.47 -1.20 -7.14
C ALA A 120 -4.19 -0.74 -6.41
N SER A 121 -3.01 -1.17 -6.87
CA SER A 121 -1.70 -0.74 -6.37
C SER A 121 -1.53 0.77 -6.54
N SER A 122 -1.94 1.32 -7.69
CA SER A 122 -1.85 2.77 -7.94
C SER A 122 -2.70 3.58 -6.95
N LEU A 123 -3.92 3.09 -6.63
CA LEU A 123 -4.78 3.70 -5.62
C LEU A 123 -4.20 3.60 -4.21
N ILE A 124 -3.63 2.44 -3.85
CA ILE A 124 -3.10 2.21 -2.51
C ILE A 124 -1.89 3.14 -2.25
N TRP A 125 -0.98 3.28 -3.22
CA TRP A 125 0.21 4.12 -3.08
C TRP A 125 -0.14 5.61 -3.05
N VAL A 126 -1.02 6.07 -3.93
CA VAL A 126 -1.46 7.47 -3.94
C VAL A 126 -2.30 7.79 -2.70
N GLY A 127 -3.17 6.87 -2.28
CA GLY A 127 -3.94 6.98 -1.05
C GLY A 127 -3.04 7.06 0.18
N GLN A 128 -2.08 6.16 0.31
CA GLN A 128 -1.12 6.13 1.41
C GLN A 128 -0.34 7.43 1.51
N GLY A 129 0.23 7.93 0.41
CA GLY A 129 0.99 9.17 0.41
C GLY A 129 0.14 10.38 0.80
N THR A 130 -1.11 10.42 0.31
CA THR A 130 -2.08 11.47 0.67
C THR A 130 -2.45 11.39 2.15
N TYR A 131 -2.70 10.19 2.68
CA TYR A 131 -3.05 9.97 4.08
C TYR A 131 -1.92 10.41 5.00
N LEU A 132 -0.71 9.95 4.71
CA LEU A 132 0.46 10.20 5.52
C LEU A 132 0.78 11.69 5.56
N THR A 133 0.71 12.37 4.42
CA THR A 133 0.91 13.82 4.32
C THR A 133 -0.17 14.59 5.06
N SER A 134 -1.45 14.19 4.94
CA SER A 134 -2.55 14.83 5.65
C SER A 134 -2.42 14.68 7.17
N THR A 135 -2.10 13.47 7.64
CA THR A 135 -1.89 13.18 9.07
C THR A 135 -0.67 13.90 9.61
N ALA A 136 0.41 13.98 8.84
CA ALA A 136 1.60 14.75 9.19
C ALA A 136 1.32 16.25 9.29
N ARG A 137 0.55 16.82 8.35
CA ARG A 137 0.16 18.23 8.39
C ARG A 137 -0.75 18.52 9.58
N SER A 138 -1.73 17.66 9.87
CA SER A 138 -2.59 17.80 11.04
C SER A 138 -1.77 17.77 12.33
N HIS A 139 -0.81 16.83 12.43
CA HIS A 139 0.10 16.76 13.56
C HIS A 139 1.05 17.96 13.65
N ALA A 140 1.49 18.52 12.53
CA ALA A 140 2.32 19.73 12.54
C ALA A 140 1.52 20.95 13.03
N ASN A 141 0.26 21.07 12.63
CA ASN A 141 -0.63 22.15 13.04
C ASN A 141 -0.96 22.09 14.54
N ASP A 142 -1.27 20.89 15.07
CA ASP A 142 -1.60 20.70 16.49
C ASP A 142 -0.44 21.04 17.44
N TYR A 143 0.80 20.95 16.97
CA TYR A 143 2.01 21.14 17.77
C TYR A 143 2.88 22.33 17.30
N GLU A 144 2.39 23.16 16.38
CA GLU A 144 3.09 24.31 15.77
C GLU A 144 4.50 23.95 15.23
N LEU A 145 4.64 22.77 14.63
CA LEU A 145 5.90 22.25 14.10
C LEU A 145 6.06 22.57 12.61
N HIS A 146 7.30 22.55 12.12
CA HIS A 146 7.58 22.70 10.69
C HIS A 146 7.01 21.52 9.89
N GLU A 147 6.03 21.77 9.01
CA GLU A 147 5.31 20.73 8.25
C GLU A 147 6.25 19.75 7.54
N GLY A 148 7.28 20.26 6.86
CA GLY A 148 8.23 19.45 6.11
C GLY A 148 9.00 18.45 6.98
N ALA A 149 9.36 18.84 8.21
CA ALA A 149 10.09 17.98 9.13
C ALA A 149 9.20 16.83 9.65
N VAL A 150 7.92 17.11 9.94
CA VAL A 150 6.96 16.10 10.41
C VAL A 150 6.60 15.13 9.28
N ILE A 151 6.34 15.64 8.08
CA ILE A 151 6.10 14.82 6.88
C ILE A 151 7.29 13.89 6.63
N GLY A 152 8.52 14.41 6.69
CA GLY A 152 9.73 13.63 6.52
C GLY A 152 9.87 12.53 7.58
N LYS A 153 9.63 12.85 8.85
CA LYS A 153 9.67 11.88 9.95
C LYS A 153 8.67 10.73 9.77
N PHE A 154 7.41 11.06 9.44
CA PHE A 154 6.35 10.07 9.24
C PHE A 154 6.60 9.20 8.01
N ASN A 155 7.11 9.78 6.92
CA ASN A 155 7.57 9.02 5.75
C ASN A 155 8.71 8.08 6.11
N GLY A 156 9.71 8.56 6.85
CA GLY A 156 10.84 7.73 7.29
C GLY A 156 10.39 6.56 8.18
N GLU A 157 9.45 6.79 9.08
CA GLU A 157 8.87 5.73 9.92
C GLU A 157 8.11 4.68 9.10
N PHE A 158 7.26 5.10 8.17
CA PHE A 158 6.55 4.20 7.27
C PHE A 158 7.51 3.37 6.42
N TRP A 159 8.48 4.01 5.75
CA TRP A 159 9.46 3.32 4.91
C TRP A 159 10.39 2.41 5.72
N GLY A 160 10.74 2.82 6.93
CA GLY A 160 11.53 2.02 7.87
C GLY A 160 10.81 0.71 8.23
N MET A 161 9.50 0.77 8.53
CA MET A 161 8.70 -0.43 8.73
C MET A 161 8.53 -1.23 7.44
N PHE A 162 8.22 -0.57 6.32
CA PHE A 162 7.99 -1.22 5.03
C PHE A 162 9.20 -2.03 4.54
N ALA A 163 10.42 -1.59 4.84
CA ALA A 163 11.65 -2.32 4.51
C ALA A 163 11.68 -3.74 5.10
N CYS A 164 11.00 -4.00 6.22
CA CYS A 164 10.93 -5.32 6.83
C CYS A 164 10.20 -6.35 5.97
N HIS A 165 9.30 -5.93 5.06
CA HIS A 165 8.63 -6.88 4.16
C HIS A 165 9.63 -7.61 3.25
N GLN A 166 10.70 -6.92 2.82
CA GLN A 166 11.73 -7.51 1.96
C GLN A 166 12.51 -8.61 2.68
N LEU A 167 12.74 -8.47 3.98
CA LEU A 167 13.44 -9.49 4.77
C LEU A 167 12.63 -10.79 4.80
N VAL A 168 11.33 -10.68 5.06
CA VAL A 168 10.47 -11.86 5.19
C VAL A 168 10.18 -12.50 3.83
N GLY A 169 9.94 -11.72 2.78
CA GLY A 169 9.75 -12.26 1.42
C GLY A 169 10.95 -13.08 0.94
N ASN A 170 12.17 -12.61 1.22
CA ASN A 170 13.40 -13.34 0.90
C ASN A 170 13.62 -14.57 1.81
N LEU A 171 13.34 -14.45 3.12
CA LEU A 171 13.47 -15.57 4.06
C LEU A 171 12.50 -16.73 3.75
N ILE A 172 11.27 -16.40 3.37
CA ILE A 172 10.27 -17.39 2.96
C ILE A 172 10.74 -18.12 1.71
N THR A 173 11.23 -17.39 0.71
CA THR A 173 11.76 -17.97 -0.53
C THR A 173 12.93 -18.91 -0.25
N LEU A 174 13.86 -18.50 0.63
CA LEU A 174 14.99 -19.33 1.04
C LEU A 174 14.55 -20.60 1.77
N ALA A 175 13.59 -20.50 2.70
CA ALA A 175 13.06 -21.66 3.42
C ALA A 175 12.35 -22.64 2.48
N LEU A 176 11.58 -22.12 1.52
CA LEU A 176 10.85 -22.93 0.53
C LEU A 176 11.79 -23.71 -0.39
N LEU A 177 12.85 -23.05 -0.89
CA LEU A 177 13.85 -23.65 -1.77
C LEU A 177 14.69 -24.70 -1.05
N ARG A 178 14.89 -24.57 0.27
CA ARG A 178 15.75 -25.47 1.06
C ARG A 178 15.07 -26.79 1.43
N ASP A 179 13.75 -26.79 1.62
CA ASP A 179 13.01 -27.99 2.10
C ASP A 179 12.40 -28.86 0.99
N GLY A 180 12.41 -28.43 -0.28
CA GLY A 180 11.90 -29.21 -1.42
C GLY A 180 10.39 -29.52 -1.40
N LYS A 181 9.67 -29.13 -0.33
CA LYS A 181 8.21 -29.27 -0.16
C LYS A 181 7.48 -27.99 -0.57
N VAL A 182 7.70 -27.58 -1.82
CA VAL A 182 7.17 -26.35 -2.43
C VAL A 182 5.65 -26.24 -2.31
N HIS A 183 4.93 -27.36 -2.41
CA HIS A 183 3.46 -27.34 -2.43
C HIS A 183 2.79 -27.06 -1.09
N ILE A 184 3.33 -27.56 0.03
CA ILE A 184 2.63 -27.45 1.32
C ILE A 184 2.77 -26.05 1.90
N LEU A 185 3.98 -25.48 1.89
CA LEU A 185 4.19 -24.12 2.43
C LEU A 185 3.50 -23.05 1.59
N ALA A 186 3.45 -23.21 0.26
CA ALA A 186 2.74 -22.27 -0.61
C ALA A 186 1.26 -22.19 -0.22
N ILE A 187 0.60 -23.33 -0.02
CA ILE A 187 -0.80 -23.39 0.41
C ILE A 187 -1.03 -22.69 1.76
N TRP A 188 -0.09 -22.82 2.71
CA TRP A 188 -0.18 -22.13 4.01
C TRP A 188 0.03 -20.61 3.91
N ILE A 189 0.85 -20.14 2.96
CA ILE A 189 1.06 -18.70 2.69
C ILE A 189 -0.16 -18.07 2.02
N PHE A 190 -0.87 -18.81 1.17
CA PHE A 190 -2.12 -18.35 0.54
C PHE A 190 -3.32 -18.26 1.51
N LEU A 191 -3.21 -18.87 2.70
CA LEU A 191 -4.29 -18.96 3.71
C LEU A 191 -4.12 -18.01 4.91
N LEU A 192 -3.05 -17.21 4.95
CA LEU A 192 -2.73 -16.24 6.02
C LEU A 192 -3.00 -14.81 5.56
#